data_AF-A0A2P4P3Q0-F1
#
_entry.id   AF-A0A2P4P3Q0-F1
#
_cell.length_a   1.000
_cell.length_b   1.000
_cell.length_c   1.000
_cell.angle_alpha   90.00
_cell.angle_beta   90.00
_cell.angle_gamma   90.00
#
_symmetry.space_group_name_H-M   'P 1'
#
loop_
_entity.id
_entity.type
_entity.pdbx_description
1 polymer ?
#
loop_
_entity_poly.entity_id
_entity_poly.type
_entity_poly.pdbx_seq_one_letter_code
_entity_poly.pdbx_strand_id
1 'polypeptide(L)'
;MKETYETQISFPTINSSGMEIILEYVYTGSVREESLTKDNTVEAFYAADYFQLPELQDFIMKVLKCTLETNYLENYSPELLTKVSEKMPLTEDNILLNLLVEAVAIIPLNDIEFGRLSITGLKYLLSITHEKEI
;
A
#
# COMPACT_ATOMS: atom_id res chain seq x y z
N MET A 1 -5.22 -20.04 -22.83
CA MET A 1 -6.21 -19.95 -21.73
C MET A 1 -7.57 -19.63 -22.35
N LYS A 2 -8.69 -19.72 -21.62
CA LYS A 2 -10.01 -19.36 -22.20
C LYS A 2 -10.02 -17.92 -22.73
N GLU A 3 -9.25 -17.02 -22.12
CA GLU A 3 -9.16 -15.61 -22.52
C GLU A 3 -8.54 -15.38 -23.91
N THR A 4 -7.85 -16.36 -24.50
CA THR A 4 -7.10 -16.18 -25.77
C THR A 4 -8.00 -15.86 -26.97
N TYR A 5 -9.31 -16.09 -26.86
CA TYR A 5 -10.31 -15.78 -27.90
C TYR A 5 -11.28 -14.66 -27.50
N GLU A 6 -11.11 -14.09 -26.31
CA GLU A 6 -11.96 -13.02 -25.78
C GLU A 6 -11.33 -11.65 -26.07
N THR A 7 -12.13 -10.68 -26.49
CA THR A 7 -11.68 -9.29 -26.72
C THR A 7 -11.66 -8.45 -25.44
N GLN A 8 -12.14 -9.01 -24.34
CA GLN A 8 -12.23 -8.37 -23.05
C GLN A 8 -11.75 -9.34 -21.97
N ILE A 9 -10.98 -8.81 -21.03
CA ILE A 9 -10.56 -9.53 -19.82
C ILE A 9 -11.01 -8.72 -18.60
N SER A 10 -11.32 -9.41 -17.50
CA SER A 10 -11.74 -8.78 -16.24
C SER A 10 -10.84 -9.21 -15.10
N PHE A 11 -10.36 -8.26 -14.31
CA PHE A 11 -9.59 -8.52 -13.10
C PHE A 11 -10.50 -8.32 -11.88
N PRO A 12 -10.71 -9.34 -11.04
CA PRO A 12 -11.66 -9.26 -9.93
C PRO A 12 -11.16 -8.38 -8.78
N THR A 13 -9.84 -8.32 -8.57
CA THR A 13 -9.20 -7.69 -7.40
C THR A 13 -8.49 -6.38 -7.74
N ILE A 14 -8.26 -6.10 -9.03
CA ILE A 14 -7.49 -4.94 -9.48
C ILE A 14 -8.44 -3.81 -9.87
N ASN A 15 -8.24 -2.65 -9.27
CA ASN A 15 -9.01 -1.46 -9.60
C ASN A 15 -8.33 -0.62 -10.69
N SER A 16 -9.00 0.45 -11.12
CA SER A 16 -8.52 1.29 -12.21
C SER A 16 -7.19 1.98 -11.90
N SER A 17 -6.99 2.47 -10.67
CA SER A 17 -5.74 3.17 -10.31
C SER A 17 -4.55 2.23 -10.24
N GLY A 18 -4.72 1.01 -9.71
CA GLY A 18 -3.68 -0.02 -9.75
C GLY A 18 -3.35 -0.41 -11.20
N MET A 19 -4.38 -0.63 -12.03
CA MET A 19 -4.18 -0.99 -13.44
C MET A 19 -3.47 0.10 -14.25
N GLU A 20 -3.74 1.37 -13.97
CA GLU A 20 -3.06 2.50 -14.62
C GLU A 20 -1.54 2.45 -14.41
N ILE A 21 -1.09 2.20 -13.18
CA ILE A 21 0.34 2.06 -12.85
C ILE A 21 0.96 0.84 -13.53
N ILE A 22 0.24 -0.29 -13.60
CA ILE A 22 0.71 -1.49 -14.29
C ILE A 22 0.90 -1.23 -15.78
N LEU A 23 -0.04 -0.53 -16.41
CA LEU A 23 0.06 -0.17 -17.82
C LEU A 23 1.23 0.79 -18.06
N GLU A 24 1.43 1.81 -17.21
CA GLU A 24 2.59 2.71 -17.29
C GLU A 24 3.90 1.92 -17.24
N TYR A 25 4.04 1.02 -16.26
CA TYR A 25 5.24 0.20 -16.07
C TYR A 25 5.49 -0.73 -17.25
N VAL A 26 4.48 -1.48 -17.71
CA VAL A 26 4.63 -2.45 -18.80
C VAL A 26 4.97 -1.75 -20.12
N TYR A 27 4.42 -0.57 -20.38
CA TYR A 27 4.69 0.16 -21.62
C TYR A 27 6.01 0.92 -21.61
N THR A 28 6.43 1.47 -20.48
CA THR A 28 7.61 2.36 -20.41
C THR A 28 8.83 1.72 -19.75
N GLY A 29 8.66 0.59 -19.06
CA GLY A 29 9.68 -0.06 -18.24
C GLY A 29 9.96 0.65 -16.90
N SER A 30 9.18 1.68 -16.56
CA SER A 30 9.36 2.47 -15.34
C SER A 30 8.04 3.10 -14.87
N VAL A 31 8.00 3.61 -13.65
CA VAL A 31 6.89 4.42 -13.15
C VAL A 31 7.48 5.69 -12.57
N ARG A 32 6.85 6.84 -12.85
CA ARG A 32 7.28 8.10 -12.24
C ARG A 32 6.93 8.09 -10.75
N GLU A 33 7.84 8.60 -9.91
CA GLU A 33 7.58 8.71 -8.46
C GLU A 33 6.33 9.57 -8.18
N GLU A 34 6.12 10.62 -8.98
CA GLU A 34 4.96 11.52 -8.96
C GLU A 34 3.63 10.81 -9.27
N SER A 35 3.66 9.70 -10.00
CA SER A 35 2.46 8.90 -10.29
C SER A 35 1.97 8.16 -9.03
N LEU A 36 2.84 7.94 -8.04
CA LEU A 36 2.50 7.29 -6.78
C LEU A 36 2.04 8.32 -5.76
N THR A 37 0.82 8.15 -5.28
CA THR A 37 0.13 9.05 -4.35
C THR A 37 -0.48 8.25 -3.21
N LYS A 38 -0.92 8.92 -2.15
CA LYS A 38 -1.68 8.29 -1.04
C LYS A 38 -2.94 7.54 -1.50
N ASP A 39 -3.42 7.82 -2.72
CA ASP A 39 -4.65 7.27 -3.26
C ASP A 39 -4.52 6.05 -4.13
N ASN A 40 -3.32 5.77 -4.64
CA ASN A 40 -3.09 4.64 -5.53
C ASN A 40 -1.91 3.75 -5.11
N THR A 41 -1.10 4.14 -4.12
CA THR A 41 0.10 3.38 -3.74
C THR A 41 -0.23 1.97 -3.27
N VAL A 42 -1.28 1.81 -2.46
CA VAL A 42 -1.72 0.50 -1.96
C VAL A 42 -2.22 -0.37 -3.13
N GLU A 43 -3.05 0.21 -3.98
CA GLU A 43 -3.61 -0.42 -5.17
C GLU A 43 -2.52 -0.86 -6.15
N ALA A 44 -1.53 -0.01 -6.38
CA ALA A 44 -0.39 -0.28 -7.25
C ALA A 44 0.48 -1.41 -6.68
N PHE A 45 0.71 -1.43 -5.37
CA PHE A 45 1.48 -2.50 -4.72
C PHE A 45 0.79 -3.86 -4.89
N TYR A 46 -0.52 -3.95 -4.61
CA TYR A 46 -1.27 -5.20 -4.79
C TYR A 46 -1.43 -5.59 -6.26
N ALA A 47 -1.53 -4.62 -7.17
CA ALA A 47 -1.54 -4.90 -8.60
C ALA A 47 -0.19 -5.46 -9.06
N ALA A 48 0.93 -4.89 -8.59
CA ALA A 48 2.26 -5.39 -8.91
C ALA A 48 2.45 -6.83 -8.43
N ASP A 49 1.96 -7.15 -7.22
CA ASP A 49 1.94 -8.51 -6.68
C ASP A 49 1.09 -9.47 -7.56
N TYR A 50 -0.13 -9.06 -7.91
CA TYR A 50 -1.04 -9.86 -8.74
C TYR A 50 -0.47 -10.17 -10.13
N PHE A 51 0.17 -9.19 -10.77
CA PHE A 51 0.81 -9.35 -12.08
C PHE A 51 2.24 -9.92 -11.99
N GLN A 52 2.71 -10.26 -10.79
CA GLN A 52 4.03 -10.85 -10.54
C GLN A 52 5.18 -9.96 -11.05
N LEU A 53 5.12 -8.67 -10.73
CA LEU A 53 6.10 -7.64 -11.09
C LEU A 53 6.92 -7.23 -9.86
N PRO A 54 7.88 -8.06 -9.39
CA PRO A 54 8.62 -7.80 -8.15
C PRO A 54 9.46 -6.52 -8.22
N GLU A 55 10.03 -6.19 -9.38
CA GLU A 55 10.81 -4.95 -9.55
C GLU A 55 9.94 -3.70 -9.35
N LEU A 56 8.68 -3.74 -9.80
CA LEU A 56 7.73 -2.66 -9.58
C LEU A 56 7.31 -2.59 -8.10
N GLN A 57 7.11 -3.74 -7.45
CA GLN A 57 6.79 -3.82 -6.04
C GLN A 57 7.92 -3.22 -5.18
N ASP A 58 9.18 -3.56 -5.48
CA ASP A 58 10.37 -3.01 -4.83
C ASP A 58 10.50 -1.50 -5.07
N PHE A 59 10.21 -1.03 -6.28
CA PHE A 59 10.19 0.39 -6.61
C PHE A 59 9.15 1.16 -5.78
N ILE A 60 7.91 0.66 -5.71
CA ILE A 60 6.84 1.26 -4.91
C ILE A 60 7.24 1.32 -3.43
N MET A 61 7.81 0.23 -2.90
CA MET A 61 8.29 0.19 -1.51
C MET A 61 9.39 1.21 -1.25
N LYS A 62 10.31 1.40 -2.21
CA LYS A 62 11.37 2.40 -2.12
C LYS A 62 10.80 3.82 -2.08
N VAL A 63 9.89 4.16 -3.01
CA VAL A 63 9.26 5.49 -3.06
C VAL A 63 8.48 5.78 -1.78
N LEU A 64 7.74 4.79 -1.28
CA LEU A 64 7.01 4.90 -0.02
C LEU A 64 7.96 5.17 1.16
N LYS A 65 9.04 4.40 1.31
CA LYS A 65 10.05 4.63 2.35
C LYS A 65 10.62 6.05 2.29
N CYS A 66 11.03 6.49 1.09
CA CYS A 66 11.56 7.84 0.91
C CYS A 66 10.53 8.92 1.30
N THR A 67 9.26 8.71 0.99
CA THR A 67 8.19 9.67 1.32
C THR A 67 7.90 9.72 2.82
N LEU A 68 7.95 8.57 3.50
CA LEU A 68 7.78 8.48 4.95
C LEU A 68 8.96 9.10 5.71
N GLU A 69 10.20 8.93 5.23
CA GLU A 69 11.41 9.48 5.85
C GLU A 69 11.53 11.01 5.69
N THR A 70 11.06 11.55 4.56
CA THR A 70 11.27 12.97 4.23
C THR A 70 10.27 13.95 4.87
N ASN A 71 9.30 13.48 5.65
CA ASN A 71 8.37 14.31 6.46
C ASN A 71 7.79 15.52 5.69
N TYR A 72 7.38 15.34 4.44
CA TYR A 72 6.83 16.42 3.63
C TYR A 72 5.41 16.78 4.08
N LEU A 73 5.25 17.55 5.16
CA LEU A 73 4.06 18.29 5.66
C LEU A 73 2.71 17.54 5.84
N GLU A 74 2.50 16.38 5.22
CA GLU A 74 1.31 15.54 5.26
C GLU A 74 1.76 14.07 5.32
N ASN A 75 2.25 13.62 6.48
CA ASN A 75 2.50 12.20 6.69
C ASN A 75 1.17 11.45 6.61
N TYR A 76 0.90 10.80 5.47
CA TYR A 76 -0.33 10.06 5.19
C TYR A 76 -0.24 8.56 5.55
N SER A 77 0.75 8.18 6.36
CA SER A 77 0.89 6.80 6.84
C SER A 77 -0.35 6.28 7.59
N PRO A 78 -1.10 7.09 8.38
CA PRO A 78 -2.33 6.60 9.02
C PRO A 78 -3.42 6.20 8.02
N GLU A 79 -3.58 6.99 6.94
CA GLU A 79 -4.55 6.73 5.88
C GLU A 79 -4.18 5.49 5.07
N LEU A 80 -2.89 5.33 4.77
CA LEU A 80 -2.40 4.12 4.09
C LEU A 80 -2.57 2.88 4.95
N LEU A 81 -2.25 2.96 6.25
CA LEU A 81 -2.45 1.85 7.18
C LEU A 81 -3.92 1.45 7.25
N THR A 82 -4.82 2.43 7.29
CA THR A 82 -6.26 2.21 7.20
C THR A 82 -6.62 1.44 5.93
N LYS A 83 -6.21 1.91 4.76
CA LYS A 83 -6.51 1.26 3.47
C LYS A 83 -6.00 -0.18 3.38
N VAL A 84 -4.78 -0.43 3.84
CA VAL A 84 -4.18 -1.78 3.83
C VAL A 84 -4.93 -2.69 4.81
N SER A 85 -5.21 -2.21 6.02
CA SER A 85 -5.91 -2.97 7.06
C SER A 85 -7.36 -3.35 6.71
N GLU A 86 -7.99 -2.61 5.81
CA GLU A 86 -9.34 -2.90 5.31
C GLU A 86 -9.35 -3.90 4.15
N LYS A 87 -8.25 -4.00 3.40
CA LYS A 87 -8.09 -4.94 2.28
C LYS A 87 -7.59 -6.31 2.72
N MET A 88 -6.89 -6.41 3.85
CA MET A 88 -6.18 -7.61 4.28
C MET A 88 -6.68 -8.09 5.65
N PRO A 89 -6.83 -9.41 5.88
CA PRO A 89 -7.17 -9.94 7.18
C PRO A 89 -5.98 -9.84 8.17
N LEU A 90 -6.29 -9.67 9.47
CA LEU A 90 -5.35 -9.50 10.60
C LEU A 90 -4.21 -10.52 10.69
N THR A 91 -4.30 -11.62 9.95
CA THR A 91 -3.44 -12.80 10.07
C THR A 91 -2.37 -12.90 8.99
N GLU A 92 -2.38 -12.04 7.96
CA GLU A 92 -1.41 -12.11 6.87
C GLU A 92 -0.28 -11.08 7.09
N ASP A 93 0.94 -11.59 7.21
CA ASP A 93 2.14 -10.76 7.30
C ASP A 93 2.45 -10.14 5.93
N ASN A 94 2.57 -8.81 5.88
CA ASN A 94 2.81 -8.06 4.65
C ASN A 94 3.89 -7.01 4.90
N ILE A 95 4.92 -7.00 4.05
CA ILE A 95 6.05 -6.07 4.12
C ILE A 95 5.57 -4.60 4.07
N LEU A 96 4.54 -4.31 3.25
CA LEU A 96 3.92 -2.99 3.19
C LEU A 96 3.23 -2.62 4.52
N LEU A 97 2.49 -3.56 5.10
CA LEU A 97 1.78 -3.36 6.36
C LEU A 97 2.77 -3.08 7.50
N ASN A 98 3.82 -3.88 7.62
CA ASN A 98 4.84 -3.70 8.66
C ASN A 98 5.53 -2.34 8.56
N LEU A 99 5.89 -1.92 7.33
CA LEU A 99 6.48 -0.60 7.11
C LEU A 99 5.53 0.52 7.57
N LEU A 100 4.25 0.41 7.23
CA LEU A 100 3.25 1.42 7.61
C LEU A 100 3.02 1.44 9.12
N VAL A 101 3.01 0.29 9.78
CA VAL A 101 2.89 0.23 11.24
C VAL A 101 4.09 0.89 11.92
N GLU A 102 5.31 0.60 11.47
CA GLU A 102 6.51 1.26 12.00
C GLU A 102 6.46 2.79 11.80
N ALA A 103 5.98 3.24 10.65
CA ALA A 103 5.84 4.67 10.34
C ALA A 103 4.71 5.37 11.10
N VAL A 104 3.64 4.66 11.48
CA VAL A 104 2.56 5.22 12.32
C VAL A 104 2.96 5.18 13.80
N ALA A 105 3.70 4.17 14.25
CA ALA A 105 4.10 3.99 15.64
C ALA A 105 5.00 5.11 16.19
N ILE A 106 5.72 5.83 15.31
CA ILE A 106 6.52 7.00 15.68
C ILE A 106 5.70 8.28 15.89
N ILE A 107 4.44 8.31 15.43
CA ILE A 107 3.56 9.48 15.55
C ILE A 107 2.82 9.39 16.89
N PRO A 108 2.84 10.44 17.74
CA PRO A 108 2.00 10.47 18.92
C PRO A 108 0.54 10.32 18.53
N LEU A 109 -0.19 9.39 19.16
CA LEU A 109 -1.59 9.13 18.81
C LEU A 109 -2.48 10.38 18.90
N ASN A 110 -2.13 11.31 19.80
CA ASN A 110 -2.83 12.59 19.97
C ASN A 110 -2.64 13.56 18.78
N ASP A 111 -1.59 13.37 17.97
CA ASP A 111 -1.29 14.18 16.79
C ASP A 111 -1.96 13.62 15.52
N ILE A 112 -2.52 12.41 15.58
CA ILE A 112 -3.30 11.81 14.50
C ILE A 112 -4.72 12.34 14.57
N GLU A 113 -5.13 13.16 13.59
CA GLU A 113 -6.49 13.67 13.53
C GLU A 113 -7.53 12.54 13.42
N PHE A 114 -8.69 12.76 14.06
CA PHE A 114 -9.79 11.82 14.01
C PHE A 114 -10.23 11.54 12.56
N GLY A 115 -10.41 10.25 12.24
CA GLY A 115 -10.81 9.79 10.91
C GLY A 115 -9.66 9.46 9.96
N ARG A 116 -8.41 9.79 10.32
CA ARG A 116 -7.23 9.40 9.51
C ARG A 116 -6.79 7.95 9.73
N LEU A 117 -7.05 7.42 10.92
CA LEU A 117 -6.79 6.02 11.29
C LEU A 117 -8.11 5.31 11.64
N SER A 118 -8.45 4.22 10.94
CA SER A 118 -9.64 3.43 11.25
C SER A 118 -9.45 2.58 12.51
N ILE A 119 -10.56 2.09 13.08
CA ILE A 119 -10.53 1.16 14.22
C ILE A 119 -9.75 -0.11 13.87
N THR A 120 -9.88 -0.59 12.63
CA THR A 120 -9.14 -1.77 12.15
C THR A 120 -7.65 -1.47 12.07
N GLY A 121 -7.27 -0.32 11.50
CA GLY A 121 -5.87 0.13 11.47
C GLY A 121 -5.27 0.30 12.87
N LEU A 122 -6.05 0.84 13.83
CA LEU A 122 -5.63 0.95 15.22
C LEU A 122 -5.45 -0.42 15.89
N LYS A 123 -6.34 -1.38 15.64
CA LYS A 123 -6.19 -2.74 16.16
C LYS A 123 -4.90 -3.40 15.66
N TYR A 124 -4.56 -3.20 14.38
CA TYR A 124 -3.29 -3.67 13.82
C TYR A 124 -2.08 -2.99 14.45
N LEU A 125 -2.12 -1.66 14.62
CA LEU A 125 -1.05 -0.91 15.27
C LEU A 125 -0.76 -1.48 16.67
N LEU A 126 -1.82 -1.81 17.42
CA LEU A 126 -1.72 -2.36 18.77
C LEU A 126 -1.34 -3.85 18.81
N SER A 127 -1.74 -4.67 17.84
CA SER A 127 -1.39 -6.09 17.83
C SER A 127 0.12 -6.28 17.71
N ILE A 128 0.79 -5.45 16.90
CA ILE A 128 2.26 -5.49 16.74
C ILE A 128 2.97 -5.02 18.02
N THR A 129 2.39 -4.11 18.80
CA THR A 129 2.95 -3.73 20.11
C THR A 129 2.86 -4.86 21.14
N HIS A 130 1.83 -5.70 21.08
CA HIS A 130 1.63 -6.81 22.01
C HIS A 130 2.44 -8.06 21.65
N GLU A 131 2.71 -8.32 20.37
CA GLU A 131 3.52 -9.48 19.94
C GLU A 131 5.03 -9.31 20.21
N LYS A 132 5.52 -8.08 20.45
CA LYS A 132 6.92 -7.80 20.79
C LYS A 132 7.23 -7.82 22.29
N GLU A 133 6.25 -8.06 23.17
CA GLU A 133 6.49 -8.39 24.58
C GLU A 133 6.81 -9.90 24.71
N ILE A 134 8.09 -10.26 24.60
CA ILE A 134 8.64 -11.56 25.03
C ILE A 134 9.78 -11.32 26.03
#